data_AF-A0A176S0A2-F1
#
_entry.id   AF-A0A176S0A2-F1
#
_cell.length_a   1.000
_cell.length_b   1.000
_cell.length_c   1.000
_cell.angle_alpha   90.00
_cell.angle_beta   90.00
_cell.angle_gamma   90.00
#
_symmetry.space_group_name_H-M   'P 1'
#
loop_
_entity.id
_entity.type
_entity.pdbx_description
1 polymer ?
#
loop_
_entity_poly.entity_id
_entity_poly.type
_entity_poly.pdbx_seq_one_letter_code
_entity_poly.pdbx_strand_id
1 'polypeptide(L)'
;MHLAAESHVDRSIDGPAEFINTNIVGTYTLLETVRSYWQSLDSAAQARFRFHHVSTDEVYGSLGNTGLFAETTPYQPNSPYSASKAASDHLVRAWHHTYNLPVVTTNCSNNYGPYQFPEKLLPLMIINALAGEPLPVYGKGENVRDWLYVDDHARALCLVLEQGQVGELSNKHKNFL
;
A
#
# COMPACT_ATOMS: atom_id res chain seq x y z
N MET A 1 -6.05 -3.95 -10.59
CA MET A 1 -5.45 -3.87 -9.24
C MET A 1 -4.01 -3.43 -9.40
N HIS A 2 -3.62 -2.32 -8.77
CA HIS A 2 -2.29 -1.70 -8.88
C HIS A 2 -1.51 -1.91 -7.59
N LEU A 3 -0.47 -2.76 -7.64
CA LEU A 3 0.45 -3.05 -6.52
C LEU A 3 1.90 -2.66 -6.81
N ALA A 4 2.22 -2.33 -8.08
CA ALA A 4 3.60 -2.07 -8.48
C ALA A 4 4.12 -0.80 -7.79
N ALA A 5 5.22 -0.95 -7.03
CA ALA A 5 5.84 0.11 -6.27
C ALA A 5 7.25 -0.28 -5.83
N GLU A 6 8.09 0.72 -5.63
CA GLU A 6 9.24 0.58 -4.73
C GLU A 6 8.72 0.55 -3.29
N SER A 7 9.14 -0.45 -2.51
CA SER A 7 8.48 -0.80 -1.23
C SER A 7 9.38 -0.79 0.01
N HIS A 8 10.69 -0.56 -0.13
CA HIS A 8 11.64 -0.67 0.97
C HIS A 8 11.99 0.67 1.61
N VAL A 9 11.57 0.89 2.86
CA VAL A 9 11.84 2.14 3.59
C VAL A 9 13.32 2.49 3.60
N ASP A 10 14.21 1.54 3.94
CA ASP A 10 15.65 1.86 4.04
C ASP A 10 16.25 2.24 2.68
N ARG A 11 15.80 1.61 1.58
CA ARG A 11 16.28 1.98 0.24
C ARG A 11 15.79 3.36 -0.17
N SER A 12 14.64 3.78 0.34
CA SER A 12 14.09 5.11 0.06
C SER A 12 14.89 6.23 0.73
N ILE A 13 15.62 5.92 1.81
CA ILE A 13 16.52 6.86 2.48
C ILE A 13 17.79 7.06 1.65
N ASP A 14 18.35 5.96 1.13
CA ASP A 14 19.58 6.00 0.32
C ASP A 14 19.34 6.50 -1.12
N GLY A 15 18.21 6.13 -1.71
CA GLY A 15 17.87 6.38 -3.13
C GLY A 15 16.41 6.78 -3.34
N PRO A 16 15.96 7.96 -2.89
CA PRO A 16 14.55 8.37 -2.95
C PRO A 16 14.00 8.58 -4.37
N ALA A 17 14.86 8.82 -5.36
CA ALA A 17 14.43 9.15 -6.73
C ALA A 17 13.58 8.05 -7.36
N GLU A 18 13.93 6.78 -7.16
CA GLU A 18 13.18 5.64 -7.70
C GLU A 18 11.76 5.55 -7.12
N PHE A 19 11.58 5.93 -5.85
CA PHE A 19 10.27 5.96 -5.20
C PHE A 19 9.39 7.07 -5.79
N ILE A 20 9.97 8.24 -6.11
CA ILE A 20 9.24 9.32 -6.78
C ILE A 20 8.81 8.87 -8.18
N ASN A 21 9.74 8.34 -8.97
CA ASN A 21 9.47 7.93 -10.35
C ASN A 21 8.44 6.79 -10.41
N THR A 22 8.63 5.73 -9.63
CA THR A 22 7.76 4.56 -9.71
C THR A 22 6.43 4.81 -9.00
N ASN A 23 6.44 5.28 -7.75
CA ASN A 23 5.22 5.31 -6.95
C ASN A 23 4.33 6.51 -7.30
N ILE A 24 4.92 7.68 -7.60
CA ILE A 24 4.16 8.89 -7.92
C ILE A 24 3.95 9.01 -9.42
N VAL A 25 5.04 9.15 -10.19
CA VAL A 25 4.94 9.38 -11.64
C VAL A 25 4.33 8.16 -12.33
N GLY A 26 4.73 6.95 -11.95
CA GLY A 26 4.14 5.70 -12.47
C GLY A 26 2.64 5.58 -12.17
N THR A 27 2.20 5.94 -10.96
CA THR A 27 0.76 5.96 -10.64
C THR A 27 0.01 6.99 -11.47
N TYR A 28 0.56 8.20 -11.64
CA TYR A 28 -0.02 9.21 -12.53
C TYR A 28 -0.17 8.70 -13.96
N THR A 29 0.90 8.13 -14.54
CA THR A 29 0.89 7.61 -15.90
C THR A 29 -0.15 6.49 -16.06
N LEU A 30 -0.25 5.60 -15.08
CA LEU A 30 -1.25 4.54 -15.08
C LEU A 30 -2.67 5.10 -14.98
N LEU A 31 -2.90 6.09 -14.10
CA LEU A 31 -4.21 6.75 -13.95
C LEU A 31 -4.67 7.40 -15.23
N GLU A 32 -3.79 8.10 -15.95
CA GLU A 32 -4.16 8.71 -17.24
C GLU A 32 -4.48 7.65 -18.30
N THR A 33 -3.65 6.61 -18.40
CA THR A 33 -3.88 5.51 -19.34
C THR A 33 -5.21 4.80 -19.06
N VAL A 34 -5.47 4.50 -17.78
CA VAL A 34 -6.71 3.86 -17.32
C VAL A 34 -7.92 4.76 -17.56
N ARG A 35 -7.80 6.06 -17.31
CA ARG A 35 -8.88 7.03 -17.56
C ARG A 35 -9.24 7.07 -19.04
N SER A 36 -8.24 7.17 -19.93
CA SER A 36 -8.47 7.15 -21.37
C SER A 36 -9.11 5.85 -21.85
N TYR A 37 -8.66 4.70 -21.33
CA TYR A 37 -9.26 3.40 -21.62
C TYR A 37 -10.70 3.31 -21.12
N TRP A 38 -10.94 3.66 -19.87
CA TRP A 38 -12.27 3.60 -19.25
C TRP A 38 -13.27 4.46 -20.03
N GLN A 39 -12.88 5.67 -20.46
CA GLN A 39 -13.74 6.55 -21.25
C GLN A 39 -14.09 6.01 -22.64
N SER A 40 -13.31 5.07 -23.19
CA SER A 40 -13.61 4.45 -24.51
C SER A 40 -14.51 3.22 -24.41
N LEU A 41 -14.76 2.72 -23.19
CA LEU A 41 -15.64 1.58 -22.96
C LEU A 41 -17.11 1.95 -23.19
N ASP A 42 -17.93 0.95 -23.51
CA ASP A 42 -19.39 1.11 -23.49
C ASP A 42 -19.92 1.32 -22.07
N SER A 43 -21.17 1.79 -21.95
CA SER A 43 -21.77 2.14 -20.65
C SER A 43 -21.83 0.97 -19.66
N ALA A 44 -22.04 -0.26 -20.14
CA ALA A 44 -22.13 -1.44 -19.28
C ALA A 44 -20.75 -1.87 -18.74
N ALA A 45 -19.71 -1.76 -19.57
CA ALA A 45 -18.34 -1.98 -19.16
C ALA A 45 -17.83 -0.86 -18.24
N GLN A 46 -18.15 0.41 -18.53
CA GLN A 46 -17.80 1.54 -17.66
C GLN A 46 -18.38 1.39 -16.25
N ALA A 47 -19.65 1.00 -16.11
CA ALA A 47 -20.31 0.85 -14.82
C ALA A 47 -19.69 -0.26 -13.94
N ARG A 48 -19.16 -1.32 -14.58
CA ARG A 48 -18.49 -2.45 -13.89
C ARG A 48 -17.00 -2.21 -13.64
N PHE A 49 -16.41 -1.18 -14.25
CA PHE A 49 -14.98 -0.94 -14.15
C PHE A 49 -14.58 -0.56 -12.72
N ARG A 50 -13.42 -1.04 -12.27
CA ARG A 50 -12.82 -0.67 -10.98
C ARG A 50 -11.31 -0.49 -11.14
N PHE A 51 -10.80 0.62 -10.65
CA PHE A 51 -9.37 0.82 -10.44
C PHE A 51 -9.04 0.66 -8.96
N HIS A 52 -8.50 -0.50 -8.59
CA HIS A 52 -8.10 -0.78 -7.20
C HIS A 52 -6.64 -0.38 -6.96
N HIS A 53 -6.44 0.63 -6.11
CA HIS A 53 -5.12 1.06 -5.64
C HIS A 53 -4.76 0.43 -4.30
N VAL A 54 -3.60 -0.24 -4.25
CA VAL A 54 -3.07 -0.84 -3.01
C VAL A 54 -1.98 0.05 -2.42
N SER A 55 -2.18 0.47 -1.19
CA SER A 55 -1.33 1.37 -0.43
C SER A 55 -1.02 0.78 0.95
N THR A 56 -0.42 1.57 1.84
CA THR A 56 0.17 1.14 3.11
C THR A 56 -0.37 1.97 4.26
N ASP A 57 -0.44 1.40 5.46
CA ASP A 57 -0.74 2.11 6.70
C ASP A 57 0.34 3.14 7.08
N GLU A 58 1.57 3.02 6.57
CA GLU A 58 2.66 3.98 6.83
C GLU A 58 2.36 5.41 6.36
N VAL A 59 1.34 5.60 5.50
CA VAL A 59 0.87 6.94 5.10
C VAL A 59 0.30 7.73 6.29
N TYR A 60 -0.14 7.04 7.33
CA TYR A 60 -0.68 7.62 8.57
C TYR A 60 0.42 7.92 9.61
N GLY A 61 1.69 7.60 9.31
CA GLY A 61 2.81 7.86 10.19
C GLY A 61 3.00 6.76 11.24
N SER A 62 3.10 7.15 12.51
CA SER A 62 3.45 6.24 13.61
C SER A 62 2.31 6.10 14.61
N LEU A 63 2.02 4.87 15.01
CA LEU A 63 1.12 4.59 16.13
C LEU A 63 1.86 4.72 17.47
N GLY A 64 1.15 5.21 18.49
CA GLY A 64 1.55 5.01 19.87
C GLY A 64 1.27 3.57 20.33
N ASN A 65 1.63 3.25 21.58
CA ASN A 65 1.59 1.86 22.12
C ASN A 65 0.24 1.14 22.03
N THR A 66 -0.87 1.87 21.92
CA THR A 66 -2.24 1.31 21.91
C THR A 66 -3.11 1.86 20.77
N GLY A 67 -2.52 2.58 19.81
CA GLY A 67 -3.28 3.19 18.73
C GLY A 67 -3.62 2.20 17.62
N LEU A 68 -4.69 2.49 16.88
CA LEU A 68 -5.03 1.85 15.61
C LEU A 68 -5.29 2.95 14.58
N PHE A 69 -4.92 2.71 13.32
CA PHE A 69 -5.23 3.63 12.24
C PHE A 69 -6.64 3.37 11.70
N ALA A 70 -7.44 4.43 11.64
CA ALA A 70 -8.74 4.45 11.00
C ALA A 70 -8.63 5.15 9.62
N GLU A 71 -9.62 4.96 8.76
CA GLU A 71 -9.67 5.55 7.42
C GLU A 71 -9.72 7.09 7.47
N THR A 72 -10.17 7.65 8.60
CA THR A 72 -10.19 9.09 8.88
C THR A 72 -8.91 9.61 9.53
N THR A 73 -7.94 8.74 9.83
CA THR A 73 -6.65 9.18 10.37
C THR A 73 -5.94 10.10 9.36
N PRO A 74 -5.43 11.28 9.79
CA PRO A 74 -4.69 12.16 8.91
C PRO A 74 -3.43 11.49 8.36
N TYR A 75 -3.08 11.84 7.12
CA TYR A 75 -1.82 11.43 6.53
C TYR A 75 -0.68 12.17 7.22
N GLN A 76 0.35 11.43 7.65
CA GLN A 76 1.53 11.96 8.33
C GLN A 76 2.78 11.10 8.02
N PRO A 77 3.16 10.96 6.72
CA PRO A 77 4.26 10.09 6.33
C PRO A 77 5.62 10.60 6.84
N ASN A 78 6.45 9.68 7.33
CA ASN A 78 7.76 9.98 7.95
C ASN A 78 8.98 9.48 7.14
N SER A 79 8.78 8.90 5.96
CA SER A 79 9.87 8.43 5.08
C SER A 79 9.62 8.81 3.61
N PRO A 80 10.64 8.83 2.74
CA PRO A 80 10.43 9.02 1.30
C PRO A 80 9.50 7.97 0.69
N TYR A 81 9.60 6.70 1.13
CA TYR A 81 8.65 5.65 0.75
C TYR A 81 7.20 6.01 1.13
N SER A 82 6.92 6.27 2.40
CA SER A 82 5.53 6.51 2.83
C SER A 82 4.98 7.84 2.29
N ALA A 83 5.82 8.84 2.08
CA ALA A 83 5.44 10.09 1.41
C ALA A 83 5.08 9.85 -0.07
N SER A 84 5.82 8.97 -0.77
CA SER A 84 5.50 8.61 -2.15
C SER A 84 4.18 7.85 -2.28
N LYS A 85 3.87 6.97 -1.32
CA LYS A 85 2.57 6.26 -1.24
C LYS A 85 1.42 7.20 -0.88
N ALA A 86 1.66 8.13 0.05
CA ALA A 86 0.70 9.18 0.38
C ALA A 86 0.34 10.04 -0.85
N ALA A 87 1.35 10.43 -1.63
CA ALA A 87 1.13 11.18 -2.87
C ALA A 87 0.35 10.36 -3.90
N SER A 88 0.63 9.05 -4.06
CA SER A 88 -0.15 8.20 -4.97
C SER A 88 -1.61 8.07 -4.54
N ASP A 89 -1.89 7.96 -3.24
CA ASP A 89 -3.26 7.93 -2.70
C ASP A 89 -4.02 9.22 -3.03
N HIS A 90 -3.36 10.37 -2.89
CA HIS A 90 -3.96 11.67 -3.24
C HIS A 90 -4.24 11.80 -4.74
N LEU A 91 -3.35 11.31 -5.62
CA LEU A 91 -3.59 11.28 -7.06
C LEU A 91 -4.83 10.43 -7.40
N VAL A 92 -4.91 9.20 -6.86
CA VAL A 92 -6.05 8.30 -7.11
C VAL A 92 -7.37 8.94 -6.66
N ARG A 93 -7.38 9.52 -5.45
CA ARG A 93 -8.54 10.25 -4.94
C ARG A 93 -8.92 11.43 -5.84
N ALA A 94 -7.96 12.24 -6.27
CA ALA A 94 -8.21 13.37 -7.15
C ALA A 94 -8.80 12.92 -8.51
N TRP A 95 -8.32 11.81 -9.07
CA TRP A 95 -8.85 11.29 -10.33
C TRP A 95 -10.30 10.83 -10.21
N HIS A 96 -10.67 10.24 -9.07
CA HIS A 96 -12.07 9.94 -8.79
C HIS A 96 -12.92 11.21 -8.71
N HIS A 97 -12.53 12.20 -7.89
CA HIS A 97 -13.35 13.41 -7.69
C HIS A 97 -13.44 14.30 -8.94
N THR A 98 -12.37 14.38 -9.73
CA THR A 98 -12.34 15.26 -10.91
C THR A 98 -12.93 14.59 -12.14
N TYR A 99 -12.67 13.29 -12.35
CA TYR A 99 -13.02 12.59 -13.59
C TYR A 99 -14.05 11.47 -13.41
N ASN A 100 -14.55 11.25 -12.19
CA ASN A 100 -15.44 10.15 -11.83
C ASN A 100 -14.87 8.75 -12.13
N LEU A 101 -13.54 8.61 -12.22
CA LEU A 101 -12.92 7.31 -12.42
C LEU A 101 -13.30 6.40 -11.24
N PRO A 102 -13.86 5.20 -11.45
CA PRO A 102 -14.33 4.37 -10.35
C PRO A 102 -13.16 3.68 -9.65
N VAL A 103 -12.66 4.33 -8.59
CA VAL A 103 -11.53 3.84 -7.78
C VAL A 103 -11.99 3.16 -6.51
N VAL A 104 -11.18 2.23 -6.01
CA VAL A 104 -11.25 1.70 -4.64
C VAL A 104 -9.82 1.67 -4.08
N THR A 105 -9.62 2.07 -2.83
CA THR A 105 -8.28 2.16 -2.24
C THR A 105 -8.20 1.36 -0.95
N THR A 106 -7.11 0.63 -0.76
CA THR A 106 -6.83 -0.11 0.47
C THR A 106 -5.49 0.26 1.06
N ASN A 107 -5.43 0.58 2.36
CA ASN A 107 -4.19 0.68 3.11
C ASN A 107 -4.07 -0.53 4.03
N CYS A 108 -2.99 -1.32 3.90
CA CYS A 108 -2.77 -2.50 4.73
C CYS A 108 -1.59 -2.32 5.67
N SER A 109 -1.58 -3.11 6.75
CA SER A 109 -0.43 -3.24 7.65
C SER A 109 0.72 -4.05 7.04
N ASN A 110 1.79 -4.25 7.81
CA ASN A 110 2.93 -5.06 7.39
C ASN A 110 2.51 -6.49 7.05
N ASN A 111 2.86 -6.91 5.83
CA ASN A 111 2.59 -8.26 5.37
C ASN A 111 3.74 -9.21 5.74
N TYR A 112 3.40 -10.46 6.00
CA TYR A 112 4.39 -11.53 6.15
C TYR A 112 3.90 -12.85 5.54
N GLY A 113 4.84 -13.69 5.11
CA GLY A 113 4.53 -15.03 4.60
C GLY A 113 5.49 -15.49 3.50
N PRO A 114 5.14 -16.59 2.80
CA PRO A 114 5.93 -17.12 1.69
C PRO A 114 6.25 -16.09 0.61
N TYR A 115 7.38 -16.28 -0.08
CA TYR A 115 7.86 -15.45 -1.21
C TYR A 115 8.22 -13.99 -0.86
N GLN A 116 8.25 -13.61 0.43
CA GLN A 116 8.70 -12.29 0.83
C GLN A 116 10.21 -12.13 0.59
N PHE A 117 10.61 -11.10 -0.15
CA PHE A 117 12.03 -10.84 -0.46
C PHE A 117 12.83 -10.59 0.84
N PRO A 118 14.05 -11.15 0.97
CA PRO A 118 14.79 -11.24 2.24
C PRO A 118 15.50 -9.93 2.64
N GLU A 119 14.84 -8.80 2.46
CA GLU A 119 15.25 -7.49 2.98
C GLU A 119 14.34 -7.01 4.11
N LYS A 120 13.12 -7.58 4.22
CA LYS A 120 12.16 -7.25 5.27
C LYS A 120 12.50 -7.99 6.57
N LEU A 121 12.08 -7.43 7.70
CA LEU A 121 12.43 -7.91 9.04
C LEU A 121 12.29 -9.43 9.21
N LEU A 122 11.10 -9.99 8.99
CA LEU A 122 10.86 -11.42 9.25
C LEU A 122 11.70 -12.37 8.38
N PRO A 123 11.70 -12.27 7.04
CA PRO A 123 12.52 -13.18 6.22
C PRO A 123 14.02 -12.97 6.46
N LEU A 124 14.49 -11.74 6.68
CA LEU A 124 15.89 -11.46 7.04
C LEU A 124 16.29 -12.15 8.34
N MET A 125 15.48 -11.99 9.40
CA MET A 125 15.73 -12.60 10.71
C MET A 125 15.75 -14.12 10.63
N ILE A 126 14.81 -14.73 9.89
CA ILE A 126 14.75 -16.19 9.71
C ILE A 126 16.00 -16.70 9.01
N ILE A 127 16.40 -16.08 7.89
CA ILE A 127 17.57 -16.52 7.11
C ILE A 127 18.85 -16.36 7.92
N ASN A 128 19.05 -15.23 8.59
CA ASN A 128 20.23 -15.00 9.42
C ASN A 128 20.28 -15.98 10.59
N ALA A 129 19.16 -16.25 11.26
CA ALA A 129 19.11 -17.21 12.37
C ALA A 129 19.50 -18.62 11.92
N LEU A 130 19.01 -19.06 10.74
CA LEU A 130 19.36 -20.35 10.16
C LEU A 130 20.85 -20.43 9.76
N ALA A 131 21.45 -19.31 9.35
CA ALA A 131 22.86 -19.22 8.99
C ALA A 131 23.80 -19.02 10.19
N GLY A 132 23.27 -18.77 11.40
CA GLY A 132 24.06 -18.40 12.57
C GLY A 132 24.64 -16.97 12.48
N GLU A 133 24.07 -16.13 11.63
CA GLU A 133 24.48 -14.74 11.41
C GLU A 133 23.82 -13.78 12.42
N PRO A 134 24.37 -12.57 12.61
CA PRO A 134 23.77 -11.56 13.47
C PRO A 134 22.34 -11.22 13.08
N LEU A 135 21.51 -10.92 14.09
CA LEU A 135 20.11 -10.52 13.94
C LEU A 135 19.99 -8.99 14.11
N PRO A 136 19.97 -8.20 13.03
CA PRO A 136 20.06 -6.74 13.14
C PRO A 136 18.74 -6.14 13.65
N VAL A 137 18.76 -5.60 14.87
CA VAL A 137 17.63 -4.87 15.47
C VAL A 137 17.90 -3.37 15.42
N TYR A 138 17.01 -2.59 14.80
CA TYR A 138 17.14 -1.14 14.76
C TYR A 138 16.81 -0.50 16.12
N GLY A 139 17.72 0.36 16.59
CA GLY A 139 17.58 1.05 17.87
C GLY A 139 17.43 0.06 19.02
N LYS A 140 16.38 0.23 19.82
CA LYS A 140 16.07 -0.65 20.97
C LYS A 140 15.14 -1.83 20.64
N GLY A 141 14.64 -1.92 19.40
CA GLY A 141 13.65 -2.94 19.04
C GLY A 141 12.24 -2.73 19.63
N GLU A 142 11.94 -1.56 20.19
CA GLU A 142 10.66 -1.23 20.81
C GLU A 142 9.58 -0.80 19.79
N ASN A 143 9.93 -0.81 18.50
CA ASN A 143 9.03 -0.43 17.41
C ASN A 143 7.87 -1.43 17.26
N VAL A 144 6.64 -0.95 17.32
CA VAL A 144 5.43 -1.77 17.13
C VAL A 144 5.03 -1.78 15.65
N ARG A 145 4.61 -2.95 15.15
CA ARG A 145 4.06 -3.16 13.80
C ARG A 145 2.87 -4.11 13.89
N ASP A 146 1.81 -3.86 13.12
CA ASP A 146 0.72 -4.81 12.93
C ASP A 146 1.04 -5.74 11.75
N TRP A 147 0.80 -7.04 11.95
CA TRP A 147 1.22 -8.10 11.03
C TRP A 147 0.02 -8.83 10.45
N LEU A 148 -0.15 -8.74 9.14
CA LEU A 148 -1.17 -9.44 8.36
C LEU A 148 -0.52 -10.55 7.53
N TYR A 149 -1.07 -11.76 7.57
CA TYR A 149 -0.56 -12.86 6.75
C TYR A 149 -0.88 -12.60 5.28
N VAL A 150 0.06 -12.89 4.38
CA VAL A 150 -0.01 -12.49 2.97
C VAL A 150 -1.24 -13.08 2.24
N ASP A 151 -1.66 -14.30 2.56
CA ASP A 151 -2.84 -14.90 1.93
C ASP A 151 -4.15 -14.27 2.44
N ASP A 152 -4.18 -13.79 3.70
CA ASP A 152 -5.32 -13.02 4.22
C ASP A 152 -5.43 -11.69 3.49
N HIS A 153 -4.29 -11.02 3.29
CA HIS A 153 -4.27 -9.78 2.52
C HIS A 153 -4.73 -10.01 1.08
N ALA A 154 -4.23 -11.07 0.41
CA ALA A 154 -4.66 -11.41 -0.94
C ALA A 154 -6.18 -11.64 -1.04
N ARG A 155 -6.76 -12.40 -0.09
CA ARG A 155 -8.22 -12.58 0.00
C ARG A 155 -8.96 -11.25 0.18
N ALA A 156 -8.48 -10.39 1.08
CA ALA A 156 -9.08 -9.08 1.33
C ALA A 156 -9.01 -8.17 0.09
N LEU A 157 -7.92 -8.21 -0.68
CA LEU A 157 -7.76 -7.45 -1.91
C LEU A 157 -8.76 -7.90 -2.99
N CYS A 158 -8.94 -9.20 -3.17
CA CYS A 158 -9.95 -9.74 -4.09
C CYS A 158 -11.36 -9.32 -3.68
N LEU A 159 -11.69 -9.41 -2.38
CA LEU A 159 -12.99 -9.01 -1.87
C LEU A 159 -13.28 -7.53 -2.13
N VAL A 160 -12.30 -6.64 -1.90
CA VAL A 160 -12.46 -5.20 -2.18
C VAL A 160 -12.59 -4.92 -3.68
N LEU A 161 -11.86 -5.64 -4.53
CA LEU A 161 -11.99 -5.47 -5.98
C LEU A 161 -13.40 -5.85 -6.47
N GLU A 162 -13.99 -6.91 -5.90
CA GLU A 162 -15.29 -7.44 -6.31
C GLU A 162 -16.48 -6.68 -5.70
N GLN A 163 -16.36 -6.27 -4.44
CA GLN A 163 -17.49 -5.77 -3.63
C GLN A 163 -17.26 -4.38 -3.03
N GLY A 164 -16.07 -3.80 -3.20
CA GLY A 164 -15.75 -2.47 -2.68
C GLY A 164 -16.60 -1.38 -3.32
N GLN A 165 -17.04 -0.45 -2.48
CA GLN A 165 -17.81 0.71 -2.92
C GLN A 165 -16.89 1.76 -3.56
N VAL A 166 -17.32 2.28 -4.71
CA VAL A 166 -16.54 3.26 -5.48
C VAL A 166 -16.32 4.53 -4.66
N GLY A 167 -15.09 5.03 -4.68
CA GLY A 167 -14.68 6.24 -3.97
C GLY A 167 -14.32 6.03 -2.51
N GLU A 168 -14.47 4.81 -1.97
CA GLU A 168 -14.14 4.49 -0.59
C GLU A 168 -12.66 4.12 -0.41
N LEU A 169 -12.19 4.46 0.80
CA LEU A 169 -10.92 4.03 1.38
C LEU A 169 -11.22 2.94 2.40
N SER A 170 -10.43 1.87 2.45
CA SER A 170 -10.57 0.82 3.47
C SER A 170 -9.23 0.45 4.09
N ASN A 171 -9.12 0.51 5.41
CA ASN A 171 -7.95 0.01 6.14
C ASN A 171 -8.08 -1.49 6.39
N LYS A 172 -7.00 -2.25 6.17
CA LYS A 172 -6.94 -3.70 6.37
C LYS A 172 -5.90 -4.06 7.42
N HIS A 173 -6.40 -4.52 8.58
CA HIS A 173 -5.65 -4.97 9.75
C HIS A 173 -6.02 -6.41 10.13
N LYS A 174 -5.44 -6.96 11.20
CA LYS A 174 -5.59 -8.38 11.57
C LYS A 174 -7.02 -8.90 11.87
N ASN A 175 -8.00 -8.02 12.12
CA ASN A 175 -9.35 -8.37 12.60
C ASN A 175 -10.42 -8.58 11.50
N PHE A 176 -10.04 -9.04 10.31
CA PHE A 176 -10.95 -9.19 9.16
C PHE A 176 -11.40 -10.63 8.86
N LEU A 177 -11.15 -11.59 9.76
CA LEU A 177 -11.71 -12.94 9.72
C LEU A 177 -12.75 -13.15 10.82
#